data_AF-A0A7R7EIU0-F1
#
_entry.id   AF-A0A7R7EIU0-F1
#
_cell.length_a   1.000
_cell.length_b   1.000
_cell.length_c   1.000
_cell.angle_alpha   90.00
_cell.angle_beta   90.00
_cell.angle_gamma   90.00
#
_symmetry.space_group_name_H-M   'P 1'
#
loop_
_entity.id
_entity.type
_entity.pdbx_description
1 polymer ?
#
loop_
_entity_poly.entity_id
_entity_poly.type
_entity_poly.pdbx_seq_one_letter_code
_entity_poly.pdbx_strand_id
1 'polypeptide(L)'
;MSLINLIQYSKLIEPHKATKIKEFNKFLCNEFNIENINEGIDVYIFEEIDIDFIIRGLNCYIEANNVSAQNTADTFVAAVYELLVHVEQKYGTKNNILSNIDKHKEFMEKTKEVTSKLRSTVSKDIATDDDFEKLVNCVDLFLEEHDDIESELSNEINLLISNRRNKLWHYPNFISIIATKLLMVYGLKYNVIISLNVNEVDLENRNIIINGILLPINSDLVALLKIYMPIRKQLVTHYNNIHKKLLVSYITGGPYGSREYGKLYNLIIKNFKSFEAEVFASKKILEMLDNGLDTYLVSKLTGFDVTRCVTIQYENRTNDRSEEYCIDKIREFLSNKKQVGDSQFINCPFCGAKKNANIENWIIVKFEDDNNKYIACKECKGLAN
;
A
#
# COMPACT_ATOMS: atom_id res chain seq x y z
N MET A 1 31.53 9.00 36.38
CA MET A 1 30.16 9.22 35.89
C MET A 1 30.19 9.05 34.38
N SER A 2 29.54 8.01 33.88
CA SER A 2 29.43 7.77 32.43
C SER A 2 28.22 8.53 31.94
N LEU A 3 28.39 9.38 30.92
CA LEU A 3 27.30 10.20 30.39
C LEU A 3 26.94 9.77 28.98
N ILE A 4 25.65 9.76 28.66
CA ILE A 4 25.13 9.59 27.30
C ILE A 4 24.49 10.89 26.82
N ASN A 5 24.90 11.37 25.65
CA ASN A 5 24.25 12.49 24.99
C ASN A 5 23.17 11.96 24.03
N LEU A 6 21.89 12.04 24.43
CA LEU A 6 20.78 11.51 23.63
C LEU A 6 20.58 12.26 22.30
N ILE A 7 21.02 13.51 22.20
CA ILE A 7 20.99 14.27 20.94
C ILE A 7 22.01 13.70 19.96
N GLN A 8 23.22 13.36 20.41
CA GLN A 8 24.21 12.69 19.59
C GLN A 8 23.75 11.29 19.19
N TYR A 9 23.18 10.51 20.12
CA TYR A 9 22.59 9.21 19.81
C TYR A 9 21.48 9.32 18.76
N SER A 10 20.61 10.34 18.86
CA SER A 10 19.54 10.57 17.88
C SER A 10 20.04 10.79 16.44
N LYS A 11 21.30 11.20 16.26
CA LYS A 11 21.93 11.36 14.93
C LYS A 11 22.41 10.03 14.33
N LEU A 12 22.48 8.96 15.12
CA LEU A 12 22.97 7.64 14.72
C LEU A 12 21.85 6.67 14.35
N ILE A 13 20.59 7.04 14.58
CA ILE A 13 19.41 6.20 14.35
C ILE A 13 18.51 6.79 13.25
N GLU A 14 17.53 6.00 12.82
CA GLU A 14 16.61 6.38 11.75
C GLU A 14 15.83 7.66 12.10
N PRO A 15 15.59 8.58 11.14
CA PRO A 15 15.00 9.90 11.43
C PRO A 15 13.66 9.84 12.18
N HIS A 16 12.82 8.84 11.87
CA HIS A 16 11.51 8.69 12.48
C HIS A 16 11.61 8.27 13.97
N LYS A 17 12.64 7.51 14.36
CA LYS A 17 12.96 7.15 15.75
C LYS A 17 13.68 8.28 16.48
N ALA A 18 14.57 8.99 15.80
CA ALA A 18 15.31 10.14 16.36
C ALA A 18 14.39 11.19 16.97
N THR A 19 13.26 11.48 16.31
CA THR A 19 12.24 12.40 16.84
C THR A 19 11.62 11.88 18.14
N LYS A 20 11.37 10.57 18.26
CA LYS A 20 10.80 9.96 19.47
C LYS A 20 11.77 10.01 20.64
N ILE A 21 13.05 9.72 20.38
CA ILE A 21 14.11 9.84 21.38
C ILE A 21 14.28 11.28 21.88
N LYS A 22 14.11 12.28 21.00
CA LYS A 22 14.16 13.69 21.44
C LYS A 22 13.01 14.04 22.38
N GLU A 23 11.80 13.56 22.12
CA GLU A 23 10.66 13.76 23.03
C GLU A 23 10.85 13.00 24.34
N PHE A 24 11.38 11.77 24.29
CA PHE A 24 11.72 11.02 25.50
C PHE A 24 12.84 11.70 26.31
N ASN A 25 13.82 12.31 25.64
CA ASN A 25 14.89 13.09 26.28
C ASN A 25 14.31 14.31 27.02
N LYS A 26 13.37 15.04 26.41
CA LYS A 26 12.66 16.14 27.09
C LYS A 26 11.93 15.65 28.34
N PHE A 27 11.24 14.52 28.23
CA PHE A 27 10.56 13.89 29.36
C PHE A 27 11.54 13.52 30.49
N LEU A 28 12.64 12.85 30.16
CA LEU A 28 13.71 12.51 31.13
C LEU A 28 14.27 13.75 31.82
N CYS A 29 14.63 14.79 31.05
CA CYS A 29 15.17 16.02 31.62
C CYS A 29 14.18 16.70 32.58
N ASN A 30 12.90 16.69 32.25
CA ASN A 30 11.86 17.23 33.13
C ASN A 30 11.71 16.42 34.42
N GLU A 31 11.63 15.09 34.34
CA GLU A 31 11.45 14.22 35.51
C GLU A 31 12.65 14.25 36.47
N PHE A 32 13.87 14.38 35.93
CA PHE A 32 15.10 14.40 36.73
C PHE A 32 15.66 15.81 36.97
N ASN A 33 14.92 16.87 36.64
CA ASN A 33 15.33 18.28 36.79
C ASN A 33 16.71 18.60 36.16
N ILE A 34 16.96 18.05 34.96
CA ILE A 34 18.18 18.30 34.19
C ILE A 34 17.95 19.57 33.36
N GLU A 35 18.58 20.69 33.75
CA GLU A 35 18.33 22.01 33.17
C GLU A 35 18.72 22.13 31.69
N ASN A 36 19.69 21.35 31.22
CA ASN A 36 20.21 21.43 29.86
C ASN A 36 20.05 20.12 29.10
N ILE A 37 19.13 20.10 28.14
CA ILE A 37 18.86 18.93 27.28
C ILE A 37 20.06 18.49 26.42
N ASN A 38 21.08 19.35 26.28
CA ASN A 38 22.33 19.06 25.57
C ASN A 38 23.41 18.50 26.49
N GLU A 39 23.24 18.54 27.81
CA GLU A 39 24.13 17.87 28.75
C GLU A 39 23.93 16.36 28.66
N GLY A 40 25.01 15.61 28.90
CA GLY A 40 24.93 14.16 28.91
C GLY A 40 24.12 13.70 30.13
N ILE A 41 23.22 12.74 29.91
CA ILE A 41 22.44 12.09 30.98
C ILE A 41 23.33 11.03 31.63
N ASP A 42 23.29 10.94 32.97
CA ASP A 42 23.96 9.85 33.67
C ASP A 42 23.35 8.51 33.27
N VAL A 43 24.18 7.59 32.79
CA VAL A 43 23.73 6.26 32.34
C VAL A 43 23.08 5.46 33.46
N TYR A 44 23.38 5.74 34.73
CA TYR A 44 22.74 5.07 35.88
C TYR A 44 21.25 5.39 36.00
N ILE A 45 20.78 6.53 35.47
CA ILE A 45 19.34 6.83 35.41
C ILE A 45 18.59 5.72 34.66
N PHE A 46 19.20 5.12 33.64
CA PHE A 46 18.59 4.05 32.86
C PHE A 46 18.52 2.71 33.59
N GLU A 47 19.21 2.52 34.71
CA GLU A 47 19.06 1.33 35.55
C GLU A 47 17.76 1.41 36.37
N GLU A 48 17.38 2.62 36.77
CA GLU A 48 16.19 2.90 37.60
C GLU A 48 14.89 3.05 36.78
N ILE A 49 14.99 3.13 35.45
CA ILE A 49 13.81 3.22 34.58
C ILE A 49 13.03 1.90 34.62
N ASP A 50 11.85 1.94 35.21
CA ASP A 50 10.89 0.85 35.22
C ASP A 50 9.82 0.98 34.11
N ILE A 51 8.95 -0.02 34.03
CA ILE A 51 7.89 -0.07 33.02
C ILE A 51 6.95 1.12 33.17
N ASP A 52 6.59 1.49 34.40
CA ASP A 52 5.63 2.55 34.68
C ASP A 52 6.20 3.93 34.29
N PHE A 53 7.51 4.15 34.46
CA PHE A 53 8.22 5.34 33.99
C PHE A 53 8.15 5.48 32.46
N ILE A 54 8.37 4.39 31.72
CA ILE A 54 8.27 4.41 30.25
C ILE A 54 6.82 4.65 29.81
N ILE A 55 5.84 4.07 30.50
CA ILE A 55 4.41 4.30 30.21
C ILE A 55 4.03 5.77 30.44
N ARG A 56 4.52 6.42 31.50
CA ARG A 56 4.34 7.88 31.70
C ARG A 56 4.95 8.67 30.54
N GLY A 57 6.17 8.33 30.14
CA GLY A 57 6.82 8.98 29.00
C GLY A 57 6.04 8.81 27.69
N LEU A 58 5.50 7.62 27.44
CA LEU A 58 4.62 7.33 26.30
C LEU A 58 3.34 8.17 26.33
N ASN A 59 2.67 8.26 27.47
CA ASN A 59 1.46 9.07 27.62
C ASN A 59 1.74 10.57 27.42
N CYS A 60 2.82 11.09 28.02
CA CYS A 60 3.24 12.47 27.78
C CYS A 60 3.53 12.75 26.30
N TYR A 61 4.20 11.81 25.62
CA TYR A 61 4.47 11.92 24.18
C TYR A 61 3.17 11.93 23.36
N ILE A 62 2.21 11.05 23.68
CA ILE A 62 0.90 10.97 23.03
C ILE A 62 0.14 12.30 23.17
N GLU A 63 0.04 12.81 24.39
CA GLU A 63 -0.68 14.04 24.71
C GLU A 63 -0.02 15.27 24.08
N ALA A 64 1.29 15.46 24.29
CA ALA A 64 2.01 16.65 23.81
C ALA A 64 2.03 16.76 22.28
N ASN A 65 1.98 15.63 21.57
CA ASN A 65 2.06 15.59 20.10
C ASN A 65 0.71 15.24 19.43
N ASN A 66 -0.39 15.17 20.18
CA ASN A 66 -1.72 14.76 19.68
C ASN A 66 -1.68 13.47 18.85
N VAL A 67 -0.95 12.46 19.35
CA VAL A 67 -0.78 11.19 18.64
C VAL A 67 -2.10 10.43 18.64
N SER A 68 -2.69 10.26 17.46
CA SER A 68 -3.94 9.54 17.29
C SER A 68 -3.78 8.11 16.74
N ALA A 69 -2.62 7.80 16.13
CA ALA A 69 -2.37 6.53 15.47
C ALA A 69 -1.54 5.57 16.33
N GLN A 70 -1.97 4.31 16.41
CA GLN A 70 -1.30 3.25 17.18
C GLN A 70 0.17 3.05 16.77
N ASN A 71 0.46 2.88 15.47
CA ASN A 71 1.83 2.64 15.00
C ASN A 71 2.82 3.76 15.37
N THR A 72 2.36 5.02 15.42
CA THR A 72 3.19 6.15 15.85
C THR A 72 3.61 6.03 17.31
N ALA A 73 2.73 5.48 18.16
CA ALA A 73 3.01 5.20 19.56
C ALA A 73 3.86 3.93 19.73
N ASP A 74 3.60 2.87 18.95
CA ASP A 74 4.43 1.65 18.94
C ASP A 74 5.88 1.97 18.52
N THR A 75 6.06 2.87 17.55
CA THR A 75 7.38 3.36 17.13
C THR A 75 8.12 4.08 18.27
N PHE A 76 7.42 4.80 19.14
CA PHE A 76 8.02 5.42 20.31
C PHE A 76 8.52 4.35 21.29
N VAL A 77 7.69 3.34 21.58
CA VAL A 77 8.04 2.21 22.46
C VAL A 77 9.28 1.49 21.93
N ALA A 78 9.30 1.17 20.63
CA ALA A 78 10.44 0.53 19.99
C ALA A 78 11.72 1.38 20.08
N ALA A 79 11.63 2.69 19.85
CA ALA A 79 12.78 3.59 19.96
C ALA A 79 13.35 3.64 21.38
N VAL A 80 12.49 3.73 22.41
CA VAL A 80 12.94 3.73 23.82
C VAL A 80 13.57 2.39 24.19
N TYR A 81 12.99 1.28 23.74
CA TYR A 81 13.57 -0.05 23.96
C TYR A 81 14.96 -0.19 23.32
N GLU A 82 15.12 0.24 22.06
CA GLU A 82 16.42 0.26 21.37
C GLU A 82 17.43 1.16 22.08
N LEU A 83 17.00 2.27 22.67
CA LEU A 83 17.85 3.12 23.51
C LEU A 83 18.34 2.37 24.76
N LEU A 84 17.47 1.67 25.48
CA LEU A 84 17.88 0.88 26.65
C LEU A 84 18.89 -0.20 26.26
N VAL A 85 18.66 -0.90 25.16
CA VAL A 85 19.59 -1.91 24.63
C VAL A 85 20.94 -1.27 24.29
N HIS A 86 20.93 -0.11 23.64
CA HIS A 86 22.16 0.63 23.32
C HIS A 86 22.94 1.02 24.58
N VAL A 87 22.23 1.51 25.60
CA VAL A 87 22.82 1.93 26.87
C VAL A 87 23.47 0.74 27.59
N GLU A 88 22.78 -0.40 27.68
CA GLU A 88 23.33 -1.64 28.28
C GLU A 88 24.56 -2.14 27.51
N GLN A 89 24.48 -2.23 26.17
CA GLN A 89 25.58 -2.74 25.36
C GLN A 89 26.83 -1.85 25.39
N LYS A 90 26.64 -0.52 25.40
CA LYS A 90 27.75 0.43 25.29
C LYS A 90 28.36 0.80 26.63
N TYR A 91 27.55 0.85 27.69
CA TYR A 91 27.97 1.34 29.00
C TYR A 91 27.93 0.25 30.09
N GLY A 92 27.39 -0.94 29.81
CA GLY A 92 27.34 -2.07 30.74
C GLY A 92 26.30 -1.94 31.85
N THR A 93 25.39 -0.97 31.75
CA THR A 93 24.31 -0.75 32.71
C THR A 93 23.22 -1.79 32.53
N LYS A 94 22.68 -2.34 33.63
CA LYS A 94 21.65 -3.39 33.56
C LYS A 94 20.29 -2.81 33.88
N ASN A 95 19.33 -2.97 32.97
CA ASN A 95 17.93 -2.62 33.22
C ASN A 95 17.10 -3.91 33.43
N ASN A 96 16.18 -3.88 34.40
CA ASN A 96 15.34 -5.04 34.73
C ASN A 96 14.40 -5.47 33.58
N ILE A 97 13.99 -4.54 32.71
CA ILE A 97 13.15 -4.84 31.54
C ILE A 97 13.91 -5.68 30.51
N LEU A 98 15.23 -5.49 30.37
CA LEU A 98 16.06 -6.23 29.41
C LEU A 98 16.58 -7.54 29.98
N SER A 99 16.92 -7.55 31.26
CA SER A 99 17.58 -8.68 31.92
C SER A 99 16.61 -9.74 32.47
N ASN A 100 15.31 -9.44 32.60
CA ASN A 100 14.30 -10.35 33.12
C ASN A 100 13.16 -10.59 32.10
N ILE A 101 12.97 -11.86 31.71
CA ILE A 101 11.97 -12.29 30.71
C ILE A 101 10.54 -11.92 31.14
N ASP A 102 10.20 -12.07 32.42
CA ASP A 102 8.86 -11.75 32.92
C ASP A 102 8.61 -10.25 32.86
N LYS A 103 9.63 -9.44 33.17
CA LYS A 103 9.55 -7.97 33.05
C LYS A 103 9.49 -7.51 31.61
N HIS A 104 10.22 -8.17 30.70
CA HIS A 104 10.09 -7.91 29.27
C HIS A 104 8.67 -8.19 28.77
N LYS A 105 8.08 -9.31 29.19
CA LYS A 105 6.70 -9.66 28.82
C LYS A 105 5.70 -8.65 29.39
N GLU A 106 5.83 -8.29 30.67
CA GLU A 106 5.00 -7.27 31.32
C GLU A 106 5.10 -5.92 30.58
N PHE A 107 6.31 -5.53 30.16
CA PHE A 107 6.56 -4.32 29.38
C PHE A 107 5.79 -4.33 28.05
N MET A 108 5.89 -5.43 27.29
CA MET A 108 5.18 -5.58 26.01
C MET A 108 3.66 -5.57 26.18
N GLU A 109 3.14 -6.17 27.25
CA GLU A 109 1.70 -6.18 27.54
C GLU A 109 1.18 -4.79 27.93
N LYS A 110 1.82 -4.12 28.89
CA LYS A 110 1.41 -2.78 29.37
C LYS A 110 1.51 -1.72 28.28
N THR A 111 2.58 -1.73 27.49
CA THR A 111 2.74 -0.77 26.39
C THR A 111 1.66 -0.99 25.34
N LYS A 112 1.35 -2.23 24.98
CA LYS A 112 0.27 -2.57 24.04
C LYS A 112 -1.11 -2.19 24.56
N GLU A 113 -1.35 -2.29 25.87
CA GLU A 113 -2.61 -1.82 26.48
C GLU A 113 -2.81 -0.31 26.27
N VAL A 114 -1.74 0.48 26.33
CA VAL A 114 -1.79 1.92 26.05
C VAL A 114 -1.94 2.18 24.54
N THR A 115 -1.13 1.56 23.69
CA THR A 115 -1.14 1.88 22.26
C THR A 115 -2.40 1.38 21.55
N SER A 116 -3.00 0.27 22.00
CA SER A 116 -4.25 -0.27 21.45
C SER A 116 -5.49 0.61 21.69
N LYS A 117 -5.44 1.56 22.63
CA LYS A 117 -6.50 2.56 22.85
C LYS A 117 -6.53 3.65 21.76
N LEU A 118 -5.44 3.77 20.99
CA LEU A 118 -5.34 4.70 19.87
C LEU A 118 -6.02 4.13 18.62
N ARG A 119 -6.24 4.99 17.61
CA ARG A 119 -6.83 4.54 16.35
C ARG A 119 -5.92 3.48 15.73
N SER A 120 -6.47 2.28 15.57
CA SER A 120 -5.82 1.20 14.83
C SER A 120 -5.40 1.76 13.48
N THR A 121 -4.12 1.65 13.16
CA THR A 121 -3.64 1.91 11.80
C THR A 121 -4.36 0.92 10.90
N VAL A 122 -5.29 1.40 10.05
CA VAL A 122 -5.77 0.59 8.92
C VAL A 122 -4.49 0.23 8.16
N SER A 123 -4.16 -1.06 8.07
CA SER A 123 -2.97 -1.48 7.33
C SER A 123 -3.08 -0.88 5.93
N LYS A 124 -2.11 -0.04 5.60
CA LYS A 124 -1.95 0.51 4.24
C LYS A 124 -1.02 -0.38 3.42
N ASP A 125 -0.72 -1.58 3.88
CA ASP A 125 0.18 -2.47 3.14
C ASP A 125 -0.48 -2.99 1.87
N ILE A 126 -1.81 -3.12 1.88
CA ILE A 126 -2.63 -3.67 0.80
C ILE A 126 -3.88 -2.81 0.59
N ALA A 127 -4.18 -2.50 -0.66
CA ALA A 127 -5.38 -1.74 -1.03
C ALA A 127 -6.64 -2.57 -0.75
N THR A 128 -7.70 -1.93 -0.25
CA THR A 128 -9.01 -2.57 -0.14
C THR A 128 -9.68 -2.70 -1.51
N ASP A 129 -10.74 -3.52 -1.61
CA ASP A 129 -11.53 -3.62 -2.85
C ASP A 129 -12.13 -2.25 -3.22
N ASP A 130 -12.61 -1.48 -2.24
CA ASP A 130 -13.12 -0.12 -2.43
C ASP A 130 -12.04 0.84 -2.96
N ASP A 131 -10.79 0.71 -2.49
CA ASP A 131 -9.68 1.53 -3.00
C ASP A 131 -9.36 1.16 -4.45
N PHE A 132 -9.38 -0.13 -4.78
CA PHE A 132 -9.14 -0.64 -6.13
C PHE A 132 -10.25 -0.18 -7.10
N GLU A 133 -11.52 -0.25 -6.68
CA GLU A 133 -12.67 0.23 -7.45
C GLU A 133 -12.60 1.74 -7.67
N LYS A 134 -12.25 2.52 -6.63
CA LYS A 134 -12.00 3.96 -6.79
C LYS A 134 -10.90 4.23 -7.81
N LEU A 135 -9.84 3.44 -7.81
CA LEU A 135 -8.74 3.63 -8.76
C LEU A 135 -9.16 3.29 -10.20
N VAL A 136 -9.94 2.23 -10.39
CA VAL A 136 -10.58 1.92 -11.69
C VAL A 136 -11.44 3.09 -12.15
N ASN A 137 -12.35 3.58 -11.30
CA ASN A 137 -13.22 4.70 -11.61
C ASN A 137 -12.42 5.98 -11.94
N CYS A 138 -11.30 6.24 -11.26
CA CYS A 138 -10.44 7.38 -11.59
C CYS A 138 -9.81 7.26 -12.99
N VAL A 139 -9.45 6.05 -13.42
CA VAL A 139 -8.94 5.81 -14.77
C VAL A 139 -10.07 5.99 -15.79
N ASP A 140 -11.22 5.40 -15.54
CA ASP A 140 -12.34 5.39 -16.47
C ASP A 140 -12.92 6.80 -16.63
N LEU A 141 -13.08 7.56 -15.55
CA LEU A 141 -13.50 8.98 -15.60
C LEU A 141 -12.56 9.83 -16.46
N PHE A 142 -11.24 9.65 -16.34
CA PHE A 142 -10.30 10.40 -17.19
C PHE A 142 -10.48 10.05 -18.67
N LEU A 143 -10.70 8.78 -19.00
CA LEU A 143 -10.90 8.35 -20.39
C LEU A 143 -12.27 8.77 -20.94
N GLU A 144 -13.30 8.85 -20.10
CA GLU A 144 -14.63 9.34 -20.45
C GLU A 144 -14.65 10.87 -20.65
N GLU A 145 -13.95 11.63 -19.80
CA GLU A 145 -13.78 13.08 -19.95
C GLU A 145 -12.98 13.47 -21.20
N HIS A 146 -12.22 12.51 -21.76
CA HIS A 146 -11.37 12.66 -22.94
C HIS A 146 -11.67 11.56 -23.97
N ASP A 147 -12.91 11.53 -24.46
CA ASP A 147 -13.42 10.53 -25.40
C ASP A 147 -12.58 10.39 -26.69
N ASP A 148 -11.93 11.47 -27.15
CA ASP A 148 -10.95 11.49 -28.24
C ASP A 148 -9.50 11.75 -27.77
N ILE A 149 -9.09 11.07 -26.69
CA ILE A 149 -7.75 11.20 -26.11
C ILE A 149 -6.61 10.98 -27.13
N GLU A 150 -6.82 10.16 -28.17
CA GLU A 150 -5.82 9.93 -29.23
C GLU A 150 -5.55 11.22 -30.03
N SER A 151 -6.60 11.92 -30.45
CA SER A 151 -6.50 13.19 -31.16
C SER A 151 -5.95 14.29 -30.26
N GLU A 152 -6.42 14.37 -29.01
CA GLU A 152 -5.94 15.35 -28.04
C GLU A 152 -4.42 15.21 -27.79
N LEU A 153 -3.95 13.99 -27.52
CA LEU A 153 -2.53 13.71 -27.33
C LEU A 153 -1.72 13.99 -28.61
N SER A 154 -2.23 13.60 -29.78
CA SER A 154 -1.56 13.87 -31.05
C SER A 154 -1.40 15.37 -31.29
N ASN A 155 -2.43 16.16 -31.00
CA ASN A 155 -2.37 17.63 -31.10
C ASN A 155 -1.38 18.22 -30.09
N GLU A 156 -1.42 17.78 -28.83
CA GLU A 156 -0.47 18.19 -27.79
C GLU A 156 0.99 17.96 -28.21
N ILE A 157 1.27 16.79 -28.77
CA ILE A 157 2.62 16.38 -29.20
C ILE A 157 3.05 17.17 -30.43
N ASN A 158 2.16 17.42 -31.39
CA ASN A 158 2.46 18.26 -32.55
C ASN A 158 2.78 19.71 -32.15
N LEU A 159 2.04 20.25 -31.17
CA LEU A 159 2.33 21.59 -30.61
C LEU A 159 3.66 21.63 -29.86
N LEU A 160 4.03 20.56 -29.16
CA LEU A 160 5.34 20.41 -28.53
C LEU A 160 6.46 20.40 -29.59
N ILE A 161 6.36 19.52 -30.59
CA ILE A 161 7.37 19.34 -31.64
C ILE A 161 7.57 20.63 -32.46
N SER A 162 6.50 21.38 -32.70
CA SER A 162 6.55 22.67 -33.41
C SER A 162 7.00 23.85 -32.53
N ASN A 163 7.43 23.60 -31.29
CA ASN A 163 7.82 24.61 -30.30
C ASN A 163 6.72 25.65 -29.98
N ARG A 164 5.45 25.30 -30.21
CA ARG A 164 4.29 26.14 -29.89
C ARG A 164 3.78 25.92 -28.46
N ARG A 165 4.22 24.85 -27.80
CA ARG A 165 3.88 24.49 -26.42
C ARG A 165 5.08 23.78 -25.78
N ASN A 166 5.32 24.00 -24.49
CA ASN A 166 6.45 23.40 -23.75
C ASN A 166 6.01 22.48 -22.59
N LYS A 167 4.71 22.39 -22.33
CA LYS A 167 4.11 21.56 -21.28
C LYS A 167 2.91 20.82 -21.85
N LEU A 168 2.82 19.51 -21.58
CA LEU A 168 1.69 18.68 -21.96
C LEU A 168 0.76 18.48 -20.76
N TRP A 169 -0.55 18.58 -20.99
CA TRP A 169 -1.56 18.45 -19.95
C TRP A 169 -2.10 17.03 -19.83
N HIS A 170 -2.38 16.39 -20.97
CA HIS A 170 -3.00 15.06 -20.99
C HIS A 170 -1.94 13.95 -20.92
N TYR A 171 -0.79 14.14 -21.57
CA TYR A 171 0.28 13.13 -21.63
C TYR A 171 0.70 12.57 -20.26
N PRO A 172 0.97 13.39 -19.21
CA PRO A 172 1.40 12.85 -17.91
C PRO A 172 0.35 11.96 -17.25
N ASN A 173 -0.93 12.32 -17.33
CA ASN A 173 -2.02 11.50 -16.79
C ASN A 173 -2.21 10.23 -17.61
N PHE A 174 -2.13 10.32 -18.93
CA PHE A 174 -2.24 9.17 -19.84
C PHE A 174 -1.14 8.12 -19.60
N ILE A 175 0.12 8.56 -19.48
CA ILE A 175 1.22 7.67 -19.09
C ILE A 175 0.97 7.07 -17.70
N SER A 176 0.44 7.86 -16.77
CA SER A 176 0.11 7.38 -15.43
C SER A 176 -0.96 6.30 -15.45
N ILE A 177 -1.95 6.40 -16.33
CA ILE A 177 -2.97 5.37 -16.55
C ILE A 177 -2.35 4.08 -17.07
N ILE A 178 -1.44 4.14 -18.04
CA ILE A 178 -0.75 2.94 -18.56
C ILE A 178 0.05 2.26 -17.44
N ALA A 179 0.83 3.02 -16.67
CA ALA A 179 1.59 2.47 -15.54
C ALA A 179 0.68 1.88 -14.47
N THR A 180 -0.43 2.54 -14.17
CA THR A 180 -1.44 2.08 -13.20
C THR A 180 -2.11 0.79 -13.66
N LYS A 181 -2.51 0.66 -14.94
CA LYS A 181 -3.08 -0.57 -15.48
C LYS A 181 -2.07 -1.72 -15.48
N LEU A 182 -0.81 -1.48 -15.85
CA LEU A 182 0.27 -2.48 -15.74
C LEU A 182 0.42 -2.99 -14.30
N LEU A 183 0.38 -2.08 -13.32
CA LEU A 183 0.43 -2.41 -11.90
C LEU A 183 -0.79 -3.22 -11.46
N MET A 184 -2.00 -2.80 -11.82
CA MET A 184 -3.24 -3.46 -11.39
C MET A 184 -3.43 -4.84 -12.02
N VAL A 185 -2.96 -5.03 -13.26
CA VAL A 185 -3.10 -6.30 -13.98
C VAL A 185 -2.06 -7.32 -13.51
N TYR A 186 -0.80 -6.91 -13.34
CA TYR A 186 0.32 -7.84 -13.10
C TYR A 186 1.00 -7.69 -11.74
N GLY A 187 0.57 -6.75 -10.88
CA GLY A 187 1.16 -6.52 -9.55
C GLY A 187 2.59 -5.96 -9.60
N LEU A 188 2.95 -5.22 -10.66
CA LEU A 188 4.35 -4.82 -10.90
C LEU A 188 4.80 -3.70 -9.95
N LYS A 189 6.03 -3.84 -9.45
CA LYS A 189 6.75 -2.76 -8.78
C LYS A 189 7.18 -1.69 -9.79
N TYR A 190 7.32 -0.45 -9.33
CA TYR A 190 7.76 0.69 -10.16
C TYR A 190 8.98 0.37 -11.04
N ASN A 191 10.04 -0.20 -10.46
CA ASN A 191 11.28 -0.51 -11.17
C ASN A 191 11.10 -1.54 -12.30
N VAL A 192 10.10 -2.42 -12.19
CA VAL A 192 9.77 -3.37 -13.26
C VAL A 192 9.07 -2.62 -14.40
N ILE A 193 8.12 -1.75 -14.09
CA ILE A 193 7.38 -0.98 -15.10
C ILE A 193 8.30 -0.10 -15.95
N ILE A 194 9.22 0.64 -15.32
CA ILE A 194 10.15 1.50 -16.06
C ILE A 194 11.26 0.72 -16.81
N SER A 195 11.44 -0.57 -16.49
CA SER A 195 12.44 -1.41 -17.14
C SER A 195 11.92 -2.13 -18.39
N LEU A 196 10.59 -2.21 -18.58
CA LEU A 196 9.97 -2.80 -19.77
C LEU A 196 10.50 -2.19 -21.06
N ASN A 197 10.71 -3.02 -22.07
CA ASN A 197 11.14 -2.61 -23.40
C ASN A 197 10.00 -2.73 -24.42
N VAL A 198 10.06 -1.94 -25.49
CA VAL A 198 9.05 -1.98 -26.57
C VAL A 198 9.05 -3.33 -27.29
N ASN A 199 10.21 -3.94 -27.49
CA ASN A 199 10.34 -5.24 -28.14
C ASN A 199 9.84 -6.41 -27.28
N GLU A 200 9.44 -6.17 -26.04
CA GLU A 200 8.79 -7.14 -25.17
C GLU A 200 7.27 -7.06 -25.27
N VAL A 201 6.72 -6.11 -26.03
CA VAL A 201 5.28 -5.91 -26.22
C VAL A 201 4.89 -6.28 -27.64
N ASP A 202 4.03 -7.29 -27.78
CA ASP A 202 3.42 -7.73 -29.03
C ASP A 202 1.93 -7.41 -29.00
N LEU A 203 1.54 -6.30 -29.64
CA LEU A 203 0.15 -5.86 -29.68
C LEU A 203 -0.71 -6.65 -30.69
N GLU A 204 -0.09 -7.36 -31.63
CA GLU A 204 -0.80 -8.19 -32.61
C GLU A 204 -1.26 -9.49 -31.96
N ASN A 205 -0.32 -10.19 -31.30
CA ASN A 205 -0.62 -11.41 -30.55
C ASN A 205 -1.12 -11.13 -29.13
N ARG A 206 -1.20 -9.87 -28.73
CA ARG A 206 -1.65 -9.39 -27.39
C ARG A 206 -0.85 -10.00 -26.25
N ASN A 207 0.47 -10.04 -26.38
CA ASN A 207 1.36 -10.59 -25.37
C ASN A 207 2.41 -9.58 -24.92
N ILE A 208 2.82 -9.68 -23.66
CA ILE A 208 3.95 -8.93 -23.09
C ILE A 208 4.90 -9.90 -22.38
N ILE A 209 6.21 -9.65 -22.51
CA ILE A 209 7.24 -10.38 -21.77
C ILE A 209 7.66 -9.52 -20.57
N ILE A 210 7.44 -10.03 -19.35
CA ILE A 210 7.81 -9.35 -18.10
C ILE A 210 8.74 -10.27 -17.32
N ASN A 211 9.97 -9.83 -17.05
CA ASN A 211 11.00 -10.62 -16.35
C ASN A 211 11.17 -12.04 -16.93
N GLY A 212 11.07 -12.17 -18.26
CA GLY A 212 11.18 -13.42 -18.99
C GLY A 212 9.93 -14.31 -18.98
N ILE A 213 8.79 -13.81 -18.50
CA ILE A 213 7.50 -14.52 -18.47
C ILE A 213 6.59 -13.91 -19.55
N LEU A 214 6.10 -14.74 -20.47
CA LEU A 214 5.14 -14.33 -21.50
C LEU A 214 3.73 -14.29 -20.90
N LEU A 215 3.07 -13.15 -20.97
CA LEU A 215 1.77 -12.89 -20.36
C LEU A 215 0.79 -12.26 -21.37
N PRO A 216 -0.51 -12.58 -21.29
CA PRO A 216 -1.52 -11.97 -22.15
C PRO A 216 -1.82 -10.53 -21.69
N ILE A 217 -2.01 -9.63 -22.65
CA ILE A 217 -2.44 -8.25 -22.44
C ILE A 217 -3.97 -8.17 -22.60
N ASN A 218 -4.67 -7.57 -21.63
CA ASN A 218 -6.11 -7.34 -21.73
C ASN A 218 -6.46 -6.28 -22.80
N SER A 219 -7.71 -6.26 -23.23
CA SER A 219 -8.21 -5.35 -24.28
C SER A 219 -7.90 -3.88 -23.99
N ASP A 220 -8.09 -3.47 -22.74
CA ASP A 220 -7.99 -2.08 -22.33
C ASP A 220 -6.55 -1.59 -22.42
N LEU A 221 -5.60 -2.40 -21.92
CA LEU A 221 -4.18 -2.07 -22.03
C LEU A 221 -3.69 -2.16 -23.48
N VAL A 222 -4.22 -3.07 -24.31
CA VAL A 222 -3.94 -3.07 -25.76
C VAL A 222 -4.39 -1.77 -26.41
N ALA A 223 -5.59 -1.27 -26.09
CA ALA A 223 -6.11 -0.02 -26.65
C ALA A 223 -5.22 1.17 -26.25
N LEU A 224 -4.87 1.28 -24.96
CA LEU A 224 -3.99 2.34 -24.45
C LEU A 224 -2.60 2.28 -25.10
N LEU A 225 -2.01 1.09 -25.25
CA LEU A 225 -0.70 0.94 -25.86
C LEU A 225 -0.72 1.23 -27.36
N LYS A 226 -1.81 0.93 -28.07
CA LYS A 226 -1.96 1.29 -29.49
C LYS A 226 -1.93 2.80 -29.72
N ILE A 227 -2.58 3.56 -28.86
CA ILE A 227 -2.53 5.03 -28.86
C ILE A 227 -1.12 5.52 -28.51
N TYR A 228 -0.50 4.90 -27.50
CA TYR A 228 0.78 5.34 -26.97
C TYR A 228 1.97 5.11 -27.92
N MET A 229 2.04 3.96 -28.59
CA MET A 229 3.24 3.57 -29.35
C MET A 229 3.63 4.57 -30.46
N PRO A 230 2.70 5.11 -31.27
CA PRO A 230 3.00 6.17 -32.23
C PRO A 230 3.52 7.45 -31.56
N ILE A 231 2.89 7.90 -30.47
CA ILE A 231 3.30 9.09 -29.71
C ILE A 231 4.72 8.92 -29.17
N ARG A 232 4.99 7.76 -28.55
CA ARG A 232 6.32 7.40 -28.06
C ARG A 232 7.37 7.53 -29.16
N LYS A 233 7.08 6.96 -30.35
CA LYS A 233 7.97 7.03 -31.52
C LYS A 233 8.27 8.47 -31.92
N GLN A 234 7.26 9.35 -31.94
CA GLN A 234 7.45 10.76 -32.26
C GLN A 234 8.36 11.46 -31.24
N LEU A 235 8.14 11.23 -29.93
CA LEU A 235 8.95 11.85 -28.87
C LEU A 235 10.42 11.43 -28.92
N VAL A 236 10.70 10.13 -29.02
CA VAL A 236 12.10 9.65 -29.07
C VAL A 236 12.83 10.14 -30.32
N THR A 237 12.12 10.28 -31.44
CA THR A 237 12.68 10.83 -32.68
C THR A 237 12.92 12.34 -32.57
N HIS A 238 11.96 13.10 -32.03
CA HIS A 238 12.08 14.55 -31.87
C HIS A 238 13.30 14.95 -31.02
N TYR A 239 13.52 14.25 -29.91
CA TYR A 239 14.66 14.50 -29.02
C TYR A 239 15.95 13.80 -29.43
N ASN A 240 15.96 13.06 -30.55
CA ASN A 240 17.07 12.22 -30.99
C ASN A 240 17.59 11.26 -29.88
N ASN A 241 16.67 10.68 -29.11
CA ASN A 241 16.95 9.82 -27.96
C ASN A 241 16.39 8.42 -28.20
N ILE A 242 16.95 7.72 -29.19
CA ILE A 242 16.47 6.40 -29.60
C ILE A 242 16.88 5.36 -28.56
N HIS A 243 15.91 4.80 -27.85
CA HIS A 243 16.13 3.76 -26.85
C HIS A 243 15.00 2.71 -26.85
N LYS A 244 15.24 1.59 -26.16
CA LYS A 244 14.34 0.43 -26.16
C LYS A 244 13.24 0.47 -25.09
N LYS A 245 13.38 1.29 -24.05
CA LYS A 245 12.39 1.37 -22.95
C LYS A 245 10.99 1.75 -23.42
N LEU A 246 9.98 1.08 -22.87
CA LEU A 246 8.58 1.24 -23.21
C LEU A 246 8.10 2.66 -22.87
N LEU A 247 8.21 3.08 -21.61
CA LEU A 247 7.70 4.37 -21.15
C LEU A 247 8.76 5.48 -21.23
N VAL A 248 8.38 6.64 -21.76
CA VAL A 248 9.30 7.79 -22.01
C VAL A 248 8.76 9.10 -21.47
N SER A 249 9.65 9.96 -21.00
CA SER A 249 9.34 11.32 -20.55
C SER A 249 9.19 12.25 -21.75
N TYR A 250 8.10 13.01 -21.82
CA TYR A 250 7.90 14.01 -22.88
C TYR A 250 8.89 15.18 -22.81
N ILE A 251 9.58 15.36 -21.67
CA ILE A 251 10.52 16.48 -21.46
C ILE A 251 11.85 16.22 -22.18
N THR A 252 12.28 14.95 -22.22
CA THR A 252 13.62 14.56 -22.70
C THR A 252 13.58 13.54 -23.83
N GLY A 253 12.41 12.97 -24.12
CA GLY A 253 12.27 11.78 -24.96
C GLY A 253 13.00 10.55 -24.42
N GLY A 254 13.50 10.61 -23.17
CA GLY A 254 14.27 9.55 -22.53
C GLY A 254 13.44 8.69 -21.59
N PRO A 255 14.01 7.59 -21.06
CA PRO A 255 13.30 6.70 -20.15
C PRO A 255 13.06 7.35 -18.78
N TYR A 256 11.98 6.96 -18.12
CA TYR A 256 11.72 7.35 -16.73
C TYR A 256 12.77 6.77 -15.78
N GLY A 257 13.30 7.61 -14.88
CA GLY A 257 14.28 7.21 -13.85
C GLY A 257 13.67 6.96 -12.47
N SER A 258 14.44 6.43 -11.51
CA SER A 258 13.98 6.15 -10.13
C SER A 258 13.36 7.36 -9.41
N ARG A 259 13.83 8.57 -9.71
CA ARG A 259 13.35 9.83 -9.11
C ARG A 259 12.05 10.35 -9.69
N GLU A 260 11.53 9.71 -10.74
CA GLU A 260 10.32 10.16 -11.45
C GLU A 260 9.06 9.39 -11.08
N TYR A 261 9.11 8.61 -10.00
CA TYR A 261 7.97 7.88 -9.43
C TYR A 261 6.70 8.75 -9.36
N GLY A 262 6.82 9.96 -8.81
CA GLY A 262 5.67 10.85 -8.63
C GLY A 262 5.04 11.32 -9.95
N LYS A 263 5.82 11.36 -11.04
CA LYS A 263 5.29 11.68 -12.37
C LYS A 263 4.56 10.47 -12.97
N LEU A 264 5.10 9.27 -12.78
CA LEU A 264 4.54 8.04 -13.33
C LEU A 264 3.26 7.62 -12.60
N TYR A 265 3.16 7.84 -11.29
CA TYR A 265 1.96 7.53 -10.49
C TYR A 265 1.21 8.78 -10.04
N ASN A 266 1.24 9.83 -10.86
CA ASN A 266 0.54 11.08 -10.60
C ASN A 266 -0.97 10.88 -10.34
N LEU A 267 -1.61 9.94 -11.05
CA LEU A 267 -3.02 9.62 -10.87
C LEU A 267 -3.30 9.08 -9.45
N ILE A 268 -2.47 8.15 -8.97
CA ILE A 268 -2.59 7.57 -7.62
C ILE A 268 -2.32 8.65 -6.56
N ILE A 269 -1.24 9.43 -6.72
CA ILE A 269 -0.86 10.45 -5.73
C ILE A 269 -1.93 11.52 -5.57
N LYS A 270 -2.52 11.99 -6.68
CA LYS A 270 -3.57 13.02 -6.65
C LYS A 270 -4.83 12.54 -5.94
N ASN A 271 -5.25 11.30 -6.18
CA ASN A 271 -6.54 10.79 -5.72
C ASN A 271 -6.46 10.10 -4.36
N PHE A 272 -5.29 9.57 -3.97
CA PHE A 272 -5.15 8.78 -2.75
C PHE A 272 -4.24 9.38 -1.67
N LYS A 273 -3.55 10.52 -1.94
CA LYS A 273 -2.76 11.42 -1.05
C LYS A 273 -1.78 10.82 -0.02
N SER A 274 -1.82 9.52 0.25
CA SER A 274 -1.08 8.80 1.29
C SER A 274 -1.00 7.29 1.01
N PHE A 275 -1.40 6.84 -0.19
CA PHE A 275 -1.18 5.49 -0.68
C PHE A 275 0.03 5.51 -1.61
N GLU A 276 0.92 4.55 -1.42
CA GLU A 276 1.94 4.22 -2.41
C GLU A 276 1.30 3.34 -3.49
N ALA A 277 1.78 3.44 -4.74
CA ALA A 277 1.32 2.58 -5.82
C ALA A 277 1.51 1.10 -5.47
N GLU A 278 2.58 0.78 -4.75
CA GLU A 278 2.92 -0.55 -4.23
C GLU A 278 1.81 -1.17 -3.36
N VAL A 279 0.92 -0.38 -2.77
CA VAL A 279 -0.23 -0.86 -1.98
C VAL A 279 -1.25 -1.57 -2.87
N PHE A 280 -1.49 -1.03 -4.07
CA PHE A 280 -2.35 -1.65 -5.08
C PHE A 280 -1.65 -2.87 -5.72
N ALA A 281 -0.33 -2.84 -5.87
CA ALA A 281 0.43 -4.00 -6.34
C ALA A 281 0.33 -5.16 -5.34
N SER A 282 0.43 -4.87 -4.04
CA SER A 282 0.30 -5.87 -2.97
C SER A 282 -1.08 -6.55 -2.96
N LYS A 283 -2.16 -5.81 -3.25
CA LYS A 283 -3.50 -6.40 -3.45
C LYS A 283 -3.50 -7.41 -4.59
N LYS A 284 -2.88 -7.05 -5.73
CA LYS A 284 -2.81 -7.96 -6.87
C LYS A 284 -1.95 -9.20 -6.58
N ILE A 285 -0.85 -9.03 -5.85
CA ILE A 285 0.00 -10.12 -5.37
C ILE A 285 -0.79 -11.07 -4.47
N LEU A 286 -1.56 -10.54 -3.52
CA LEU A 286 -2.41 -11.34 -2.64
C LEU A 286 -3.40 -12.17 -3.46
N GLU A 287 -4.09 -11.57 -4.43
CA GLU A 287 -4.99 -12.31 -5.34
C GLU A 287 -4.27 -13.44 -6.07
N MET A 288 -3.04 -13.22 -6.57
CA MET A 288 -2.26 -14.28 -7.22
C MET A 288 -1.97 -15.44 -6.25
N LEU A 289 -1.53 -15.13 -5.04
CA LEU A 289 -1.16 -16.12 -4.03
C LEU A 289 -2.38 -16.89 -3.49
N ASP A 290 -3.51 -16.20 -3.29
CA ASP A 290 -4.78 -16.82 -2.86
C ASP A 290 -5.37 -17.73 -3.94
N ASN A 291 -5.07 -17.47 -5.22
CA ASN A 291 -5.39 -18.36 -6.34
C ASN A 291 -4.35 -19.49 -6.53
N GLY A 292 -3.41 -19.66 -5.60
CA GLY A 292 -2.47 -20.77 -5.59
C GLY A 292 -1.26 -20.62 -6.51
N LEU A 293 -0.95 -19.40 -6.97
CA LEU A 293 0.30 -19.17 -7.72
C LEU A 293 1.51 -19.31 -6.79
N ASP A 294 2.57 -19.92 -7.32
CA ASP A 294 3.83 -20.11 -6.60
C ASP A 294 4.46 -18.77 -6.21
N THR A 295 4.88 -18.66 -4.94
CA THR A 295 5.42 -17.41 -4.38
C THR A 295 6.69 -16.95 -5.08
N TYR A 296 7.57 -17.89 -5.47
CA TYR A 296 8.79 -17.54 -6.20
C TYR A 296 8.47 -17.01 -7.60
N LEU A 297 7.50 -17.61 -8.29
CA LEU A 297 7.01 -17.12 -9.59
C LEU A 297 6.39 -15.72 -9.46
N VAL A 298 5.55 -15.48 -8.45
CA VAL A 298 4.95 -14.16 -8.19
C VAL A 298 6.02 -13.12 -7.87
N SER A 299 7.00 -13.44 -7.02
CA SER A 299 8.15 -12.58 -6.73
C SER A 299 8.94 -12.23 -8.00
N LYS A 300 9.26 -13.23 -8.82
CA LYS A 300 9.97 -13.03 -10.09
C LYS A 300 9.18 -12.13 -11.05
N LEU A 301 7.88 -12.35 -11.19
CA LEU A 301 7.02 -11.55 -12.07
C LEU A 301 6.96 -10.09 -11.61
N THR A 302 6.60 -9.89 -10.35
CA THR A 302 6.22 -8.59 -9.80
C THR A 302 7.42 -7.72 -9.47
N GLY A 303 8.59 -8.33 -9.25
CA GLY A 303 9.82 -7.68 -8.79
C GLY A 303 9.83 -7.35 -7.30
N PHE A 304 8.88 -7.89 -6.53
CA PHE A 304 8.91 -7.89 -5.07
C PHE A 304 9.76 -9.06 -4.57
N ASP A 305 10.41 -8.89 -3.43
CA ASP A 305 11.14 -9.99 -2.80
C ASP A 305 10.18 -11.08 -2.28
N VAL A 306 10.68 -12.32 -2.20
CA VAL A 306 9.90 -13.48 -1.75
C VAL A 306 9.37 -13.25 -0.34
N THR A 307 10.18 -12.67 0.56
CA THR A 307 9.79 -12.40 1.95
C THR A 307 8.56 -11.49 2.00
N ARG A 308 8.54 -10.39 1.23
CA ARG A 308 7.40 -9.49 1.14
C ARG A 308 6.15 -10.17 0.60
N CYS A 309 6.29 -11.06 -0.39
CA CYS A 309 5.16 -11.85 -0.91
C CYS A 309 4.56 -12.77 0.16
N VAL A 310 5.42 -13.46 0.95
CA VAL A 310 4.98 -14.30 2.07
C VAL A 310 4.31 -13.47 3.16
N THR A 311 4.88 -12.30 3.50
CA THR A 311 4.30 -11.37 4.48
C THR A 311 2.90 -10.93 4.05
N ILE A 312 2.72 -10.51 2.78
CA ILE A 312 1.42 -10.13 2.20
C ILE A 312 0.38 -11.25 2.39
N GLN A 313 0.76 -12.50 2.11
CA GLN A 313 -0.14 -13.65 2.27
C GLN A 313 -0.47 -13.93 3.76
N TYR A 314 0.54 -13.86 4.64
CA TYR A 314 0.38 -14.16 6.05
C TYR A 314 -0.49 -13.12 6.77
N GLU A 315 -0.27 -11.83 6.50
CA GLU A 315 -0.99 -10.71 7.13
C GLU A 315 -2.49 -10.66 6.77
N ASN A 316 -2.91 -11.33 5.69
CA ASN A 316 -4.32 -11.37 5.24
C ASN A 316 -5.08 -12.63 5.61
N ARG A 317 -4.40 -13.67 6.11
CA ARG A 317 -5.08 -14.85 6.67
C ARG A 317 -5.70 -14.50 8.02
N THR A 318 -6.91 -13.96 7.97
CA THR A 318 -7.80 -13.82 9.13
C THR A 318 -8.76 -15.02 9.17
N ASN A 319 -8.47 -15.98 10.06
CA ASN A 319 -9.30 -17.12 10.49
C ASN A 319 -9.89 -18.10 9.44
N ASP A 320 -9.54 -19.38 9.61
CA ASP A 320 -10.22 -20.63 9.19
C ASP A 320 -10.84 -20.70 7.79
N ARG A 321 -10.24 -21.49 6.86
CA ARG A 321 -10.91 -22.55 6.04
C ARG A 321 -9.91 -23.59 5.51
N SER A 322 -10.36 -24.84 5.40
CA SER A 322 -9.57 -26.03 5.06
C SER A 322 -9.16 -26.13 3.59
N GLU A 323 -8.00 -26.74 3.37
CA GLU A 323 -7.24 -26.96 2.12
C GLU A 323 -8.05 -27.66 1.00
N GLU A 324 -9.13 -28.34 1.35
CA GLU A 324 -9.91 -29.21 0.46
C GLU A 324 -10.89 -28.43 -0.46
N TYR A 325 -11.22 -27.17 -0.13
CA TYR A 325 -12.07 -26.30 -0.98
C TYR A 325 -11.30 -25.62 -2.13
N CYS A 326 -9.97 -25.53 -2.05
CA CYS A 326 -9.15 -24.77 -2.99
C CYS A 326 -8.93 -25.49 -4.32
N ILE A 327 -8.98 -26.83 -4.35
CA ILE A 327 -8.65 -27.62 -5.55
C ILE A 327 -9.79 -27.60 -6.59
N ASP A 328 -11.05 -27.54 -6.16
CA ASP A 328 -12.20 -27.47 -7.08
C ASP A 328 -12.40 -26.07 -7.69
N LYS A 329 -11.97 -25.00 -7.00
CA LYS A 329 -12.03 -23.62 -7.52
C LYS A 329 -10.97 -23.28 -8.57
N ILE A 330 -9.82 -23.97 -8.58
CA ILE A 330 -8.76 -23.76 -9.58
C ILE A 330 -9.28 -24.12 -11.00
N ARG A 331 -10.10 -25.16 -11.11
CA ARG A 331 -10.71 -25.56 -12.40
C ARG A 331 -11.83 -24.62 -12.83
N GLU A 332 -12.54 -24.02 -11.88
CA GLU A 332 -13.61 -23.05 -12.13
C GLU A 332 -13.08 -21.66 -12.50
N PHE A 333 -12.01 -21.19 -11.87
CA PHE A 333 -11.38 -19.88 -12.10
C PHE A 333 -10.75 -19.77 -13.50
N LEU A 334 -10.12 -20.83 -13.98
CA LEU A 334 -9.49 -20.85 -15.30
C LEU A 334 -10.49 -21.01 -16.45
N SER A 335 -11.71 -21.46 -16.16
CA SER A 335 -12.72 -21.81 -17.17
C SER A 335 -13.85 -20.78 -17.31
N ASN A 336 -14.13 -19.97 -16.29
CA ASN A 336 -15.26 -19.04 -16.30
C ASN A 336 -14.83 -17.57 -16.48
N LYS A 337 -15.25 -16.99 -17.62
CA LYS A 337 -15.43 -15.53 -17.75
C LYS A 337 -16.44 -15.07 -16.69
N LYS A 338 -15.98 -14.61 -15.52
CA LYS A 338 -16.83 -13.75 -14.70
C LYS A 338 -16.80 -12.35 -15.29
N GLN A 339 -17.92 -11.94 -15.87
CA GLN A 339 -18.25 -10.52 -16.00
C GLN A 339 -18.15 -9.92 -14.60
N VAL A 340 -17.24 -8.96 -14.44
CA VAL A 340 -17.21 -8.06 -13.29
C VAL A 340 -18.54 -7.30 -13.34
N GLY A 341 -19.42 -7.54 -12.37
CA GLY A 341 -20.76 -6.93 -12.33
C GLY A 341 -21.75 -7.63 -11.37
N ASP A 342 -21.54 -8.89 -11.02
CA ASP A 342 -22.53 -9.65 -10.22
C ASP A 342 -22.32 -9.63 -8.69
N SER A 343 -21.21 -9.09 -8.17
CA SER A 343 -20.97 -9.05 -6.71
C SER A 343 -21.78 -7.98 -5.98
N GLN A 344 -22.28 -6.97 -6.69
CA GLN A 344 -23.05 -5.88 -6.08
C GLN A 344 -24.52 -6.27 -5.84
N PHE A 345 -24.99 -7.40 -6.38
CA PHE A 345 -26.40 -7.79 -6.31
C PHE A 345 -26.59 -9.15 -5.65
N ILE A 346 -27.54 -9.23 -4.72
CA ILE A 346 -28.02 -10.48 -4.11
C ILE A 346 -29.45 -10.73 -4.62
N ASN A 347 -29.76 -11.99 -4.94
CA ASN A 347 -31.13 -12.40 -5.23
C ASN A 347 -31.86 -12.67 -3.92
N CYS A 348 -33.05 -12.09 -3.75
CA CYS A 348 -33.85 -12.33 -2.56
C CYS A 348 -34.33 -13.80 -2.56
N PRO A 349 -34.08 -14.56 -1.48
CA PRO A 349 -34.44 -15.99 -1.43
C PRO A 349 -35.95 -16.24 -1.41
N PHE A 350 -36.77 -15.21 -1.14
CA PHE A 350 -38.23 -15.33 -1.05
C PHE A 350 -38.95 -14.92 -2.33
N CYS A 351 -38.57 -13.80 -2.96
CA CYS A 351 -39.23 -13.29 -4.16
C CYS A 351 -38.37 -13.37 -5.43
N GLY A 352 -37.12 -13.84 -5.34
CA GLY A 352 -36.19 -13.93 -6.46
C GLY A 352 -35.64 -12.59 -6.97
N ALA A 353 -36.10 -11.45 -6.45
CA ALA A 353 -35.69 -10.14 -6.92
C ALA A 353 -34.20 -9.87 -6.68
N LYS A 354 -33.49 -9.45 -7.73
CA LYS A 354 -32.07 -9.07 -7.69
C LYS A 354 -31.93 -7.62 -7.19
N LYS A 355 -31.25 -7.40 -6.06
CA LYS A 355 -31.11 -6.08 -5.41
C LYS A 355 -29.67 -5.85 -4.94
N ASN A 356 -29.27 -4.58 -4.83
CA ASN A 356 -27.94 -4.22 -4.35
C ASN A 356 -27.68 -4.75 -2.94
N ALA A 357 -26.49 -5.27 -2.66
CA ALA A 357 -26.05 -5.87 -1.40
C ALA A 357 -25.77 -4.85 -0.28
N ASN A 358 -26.71 -3.92 -0.01
CA ASN A 358 -26.56 -2.87 1.00
C ASN A 358 -27.71 -2.87 2.03
N ILE A 359 -27.46 -2.30 3.22
CA ILE A 359 -28.44 -2.29 4.33
C ILE A 359 -29.73 -1.54 3.99
N GLU A 360 -29.72 -0.72 2.93
CA GLU A 360 -30.89 -0.01 2.45
C GLU A 360 -31.90 -0.95 1.78
N ASN A 361 -31.46 -2.05 1.16
CA ASN A 361 -32.32 -2.97 0.42
C ASN A 361 -32.72 -4.24 1.18
N TRP A 362 -32.04 -4.57 2.29
CA TRP A 362 -32.19 -5.84 3.02
C TRP A 362 -32.70 -5.64 4.45
N ILE A 363 -33.48 -6.61 4.94
CA ILE A 363 -33.91 -6.71 6.34
C ILE A 363 -33.75 -8.14 6.85
N ILE A 364 -33.66 -8.27 8.17
CA ILE A 364 -33.68 -9.54 8.86
C ILE A 364 -35.11 -9.86 9.28
N VAL A 365 -35.61 -11.02 8.91
CA VAL A 365 -36.94 -11.52 9.28
C VAL A 365 -36.83 -12.81 10.09
N LYS A 366 -37.80 -13.03 10.98
CA LYS A 366 -37.96 -14.26 11.76
C LYS A 366 -39.42 -14.70 11.63
N PHE A 367 -39.65 -15.96 11.29
CA PHE A 367 -41.00 -16.53 11.16
C PHE A 367 -41.44 -17.14 12.50
N GLU A 368 -42.74 -17.15 12.78
CA GLU A 368 -43.28 -17.55 14.09
C GLU A 368 -42.92 -19.00 14.47
N ASP A 369 -42.83 -19.89 13.47
CA ASP A 369 -42.53 -21.32 13.65
C ASP A 369 -41.04 -21.68 13.44
N ASP A 370 -40.16 -20.68 13.26
CA ASP A 370 -38.72 -20.91 13.00
C ASP A 370 -37.83 -20.04 13.90
N ASN A 371 -36.85 -20.68 14.55
CA ASN A 371 -35.87 -19.99 15.38
C ASN A 371 -34.73 -19.33 14.58
N ASN A 372 -34.62 -19.62 13.28
CA ASN A 372 -33.61 -19.05 12.41
C ASN A 372 -33.98 -17.62 11.97
N LYS A 373 -32.95 -16.80 11.74
CA LYS A 373 -33.06 -15.45 11.17
C LYS A 373 -32.70 -15.50 9.70
N TYR A 374 -33.54 -14.92 8.85
CA TYR A 374 -33.36 -14.91 7.40
C TYR A 374 -33.16 -13.49 6.87
N ILE A 375 -32.46 -13.36 5.75
CA ILE A 375 -32.32 -12.09 5.03
C ILE A 375 -33.37 -12.04 3.92
N ALA A 376 -34.21 -11.01 3.92
CA ALA A 376 -35.21 -10.76 2.89
C ALA A 376 -35.05 -9.34 2.33
N CYS A 377 -35.48 -9.10 1.09
CA CYS A 377 -35.53 -7.74 0.57
C CYS A 377 -36.65 -6.96 1.26
N LYS A 378 -36.47 -5.64 1.42
CA LYS A 378 -37.47 -4.77 2.07
C LYS A 378 -38.83 -4.74 1.38
N GLU A 379 -38.87 -5.05 0.09
CA GLU A 379 -40.11 -5.09 -0.70
C GLU A 379 -40.98 -6.29 -0.33
N CYS A 380 -40.45 -7.51 -0.31
CA CYS A 380 -41.24 -8.71 0.00
C CYS A 380 -41.37 -8.97 1.51
N LYS A 381 -40.40 -8.50 2.32
CA LYS A 381 -40.34 -8.73 3.77
C LYS A 381 -40.48 -10.21 4.18
N GLY A 382 -40.02 -11.13 3.34
CA GLY A 382 -40.10 -12.56 3.60
C GLY A 382 -41.46 -13.19 3.29
N LEU A 383 -42.42 -12.42 2.76
CA LEU A 383 -43.66 -12.96 2.21
C LEU A 383 -43.37 -13.45 0.79
N ALA A 384 -43.41 -14.77 0.58
CA ALA A 384 -43.38 -15.34 -0.75
C ALA A 384 -44.66 -14.93 -1.51
N ASN A 385 -44.54 -14.71 -2.82
CA ASN A 385 -45.70 -14.72 -3.71
C ASN A 385 -46.18 -16.15 -3.93
#